data_AF-A0A3M6ZHV5-F1
#
_entry.id   AF-A0A3M6ZHV5-F1
#
_cell.length_a   1.000
_cell.length_b   1.000
_cell.length_c   1.000
_cell.angle_alpha   90.00
_cell.angle_beta   90.00
_cell.angle_gamma   90.00
#
_symmetry.space_group_name_H-M   'P 1'
#
loop_
_entity.id
_entity.type
_entity.pdbx_description
1 polymer ?
#
loop_
_entity_poly.entity_id
_entity_poly.type
_entity_poly.pdbx_seq_one_letter_code
_entity_poly.pdbx_strand_id
1 'polypeptide(L)'
;MSAFTSSASPEYYYTIIGLQNVFGEARDTYVGLGRKIWRDLGQVYEDGKNFDPYNVDWHNVNWTAVFMFSVVIGFILIVIIANLLPESEAPGVQEGNTATGDLNGVVRREGDPPIPPPTEIVSLRVYPIKSCRGFEIDGTRLRPSGLTLDRNWMFISKSDRKFLTIRSDPSMTLIDTAVIESTAKSNKGEQLLSISIRNNDKPEEKPQSVAVPAFPTKAWLESNTTLSKVEIWEQETDAWEYGPEINAPFTAFFGKPVALVYKGPTNRLCRVNGSKELYGAETPHHFADVMSLQIASEASLADLNRRLASSSTTTTTTQSPNNN
;
A
#
# COMPACT_ATOMS: atom_id res chain seq x y z
N MET A 1 -34.76 -2.67 55.72
CA MET A 1 -35.39 -2.52 54.39
C MET A 1 -34.28 -2.52 53.35
N SER A 2 -34.19 -3.36 52.33
CA SER A 2 -34.70 -4.70 52.01
C SER A 2 -33.91 -5.09 50.76
N ALA A 3 -33.24 -6.24 50.80
CA ALA A 3 -32.58 -6.87 49.65
C ALA A 3 -33.61 -7.58 48.76
N PHE A 4 -33.41 -7.62 47.44
CA PHE A 4 -33.91 -8.62 46.47
C PHE A 4 -33.09 -8.41 45.17
N THR A 5 -32.02 -9.17 44.91
CA THR A 5 -31.91 -10.48 44.23
C THR A 5 -32.44 -10.50 42.79
N SER A 6 -31.52 -10.66 41.84
CA SER A 6 -31.80 -11.12 40.47
C SER A 6 -31.32 -12.57 40.34
N SER A 7 -32.25 -13.48 40.07
CA SER A 7 -32.01 -14.89 39.78
C SER A 7 -31.57 -15.08 38.32
N ALA A 8 -30.47 -15.79 38.10
CA ALA A 8 -30.12 -16.35 36.79
C ALA A 8 -30.41 -17.86 36.79
N SER A 9 -31.13 -18.32 35.77
CA SER A 9 -31.42 -19.73 35.48
C SER A 9 -30.28 -20.40 34.70
N PRO A 10 -30.18 -21.75 34.71
CA PRO A 10 -28.98 -22.49 34.33
C PRO A 10 -29.16 -23.29 33.04
N GLU A 11 -28.51 -22.92 31.95
CA GLU A 11 -28.27 -23.83 30.82
C GLU A 11 -26.96 -23.44 30.14
N TYR A 12 -25.86 -24.16 30.41
CA TYR A 12 -24.69 -24.36 29.52
C TYR A 12 -23.68 -25.30 30.23
N TYR A 13 -23.99 -26.59 30.30
CA TYR A 13 -23.06 -27.62 30.82
C TYR A 13 -22.95 -28.81 29.86
N TYR A 14 -22.58 -28.60 28.60
CA TYR A 14 -22.19 -29.69 27.71
C TYR A 14 -21.14 -29.28 26.66
N THR A 15 -20.01 -28.65 27.05
CA THR A 15 -18.82 -28.58 26.17
C THR A 15 -17.50 -28.32 26.89
N ILE A 16 -17.21 -28.98 28.02
CA ILE A 16 -15.85 -28.88 28.66
C ILE A 16 -15.13 -30.23 28.79
N ILE A 17 -15.80 -31.36 28.51
CA ILE A 17 -15.16 -32.69 28.70
C ILE A 17 -14.33 -33.12 27.47
N GLY A 18 -14.56 -32.54 26.29
CA GLY A 18 -13.84 -32.91 25.05
C GLY A 18 -12.45 -32.31 24.86
N LEU A 19 -12.13 -31.19 25.51
CA LEU A 19 -10.85 -30.50 25.31
C LEU A 19 -9.73 -31.02 26.23
N GLN A 20 -10.05 -31.55 27.42
CA GLN A 20 -9.02 -32.02 28.34
C GLN A 20 -8.33 -33.32 27.88
N ASN A 21 -9.02 -34.20 27.15
CA ASN A 21 -8.42 -35.45 26.68
C ASN A 21 -7.39 -35.24 25.55
N VAL A 22 -7.61 -34.27 24.66
CA VAL A 22 -6.68 -33.98 23.54
C VAL A 22 -5.37 -33.36 24.04
N PHE A 23 -5.42 -32.51 25.08
CA PHE A 23 -4.21 -31.94 25.68
C PHE A 23 -3.42 -32.96 26.52
N GLY A 24 -4.10 -33.95 27.14
CA GLY A 24 -3.45 -35.04 27.87
C GLY A 24 -2.63 -35.96 26.95
N GLU A 25 -3.24 -36.43 25.86
CA GLU A 25 -2.56 -37.30 24.88
C GLU A 25 -1.40 -36.58 24.17
N ALA A 26 -1.57 -35.29 23.85
CA ALA A 26 -0.49 -34.48 23.28
C ALA A 26 0.69 -34.36 24.27
N ARG A 27 0.42 -34.03 25.54
CA ARG A 27 1.47 -33.88 26.55
C ARG A 27 2.26 -35.18 26.76
N ASP A 28 1.57 -36.31 26.87
CA ASP A 28 2.25 -37.59 27.13
C ASP A 28 3.04 -38.07 25.89
N THR A 29 2.58 -37.72 24.68
CA THR A 29 3.34 -37.93 23.43
C THR A 29 4.60 -37.05 23.37
N TYR A 30 4.52 -35.77 23.74
CA TYR A 30 5.67 -34.87 23.76
C TYR A 30 6.69 -35.22 24.85
N VAL A 31 6.23 -35.64 26.03
CA VAL A 31 7.11 -36.09 27.11
C VAL A 31 7.75 -37.45 26.77
N GLY A 32 7.04 -38.34 26.10
CA GLY A 32 7.59 -39.60 25.58
C GLY A 32 8.65 -39.38 24.51
N LEU A 33 8.41 -38.46 23.57
CA LEU A 33 9.37 -38.04 22.55
C LEU A 33 10.61 -37.39 23.20
N GLY A 34 10.42 -36.52 24.20
CA GLY A 34 11.51 -35.88 24.94
C GLY A 34 12.40 -36.86 25.70
N ARG A 35 11.82 -37.89 26.33
CA ARG A 35 12.60 -38.95 27.02
C ARG A 35 13.39 -39.82 26.04
N LYS A 36 12.82 -40.09 24.86
CA LYS A 36 13.50 -40.84 23.80
C LYS A 36 14.67 -40.05 23.23
N ILE A 37 14.47 -38.77 22.93
CA ILE A 37 15.51 -37.84 22.47
C ILE A 37 16.63 -37.71 23.51
N TRP A 38 16.32 -37.63 24.80
CA TRP A 38 17.35 -37.53 25.86
C TRP A 38 18.21 -38.81 25.99
N ARG A 39 17.58 -39.98 25.87
CA ARG A 39 18.30 -41.26 25.90
C ARG A 39 19.17 -41.43 24.66
N ASP A 40 18.66 -41.04 23.50
CA ASP A 40 19.38 -41.12 22.22
C ASP A 40 20.53 -40.08 22.18
N LEU A 41 20.37 -38.90 22.81
CA LEU A 41 21.44 -37.89 22.99
C LEU A 41 22.55 -38.35 23.93
N GLY A 42 22.24 -39.12 24.98
CA GLY A 42 23.26 -39.74 25.84
C GLY A 42 24.13 -40.75 25.08
N GLN A 43 23.54 -41.43 24.09
CA GLN A 43 24.23 -42.36 23.21
C GLN A 43 25.12 -41.62 22.20
N VAL A 44 24.61 -40.53 21.61
CA VAL A 44 25.39 -39.62 20.74
C VAL A 44 26.58 -38.97 21.49
N TYR A 45 26.43 -38.69 22.79
CA TYR A 45 27.51 -38.13 23.61
C TYR A 45 28.66 -39.12 23.85
N GLU A 46 28.35 -40.40 24.09
CA GLU A 46 29.38 -41.44 24.23
C GLU A 46 30.00 -41.82 22.86
N ASP A 47 29.23 -41.78 21.77
CA ASP A 47 29.76 -41.93 20.40
C ASP A 47 30.67 -40.75 19.99
N GLY A 48 30.36 -39.54 20.47
CA GLY A 48 31.14 -38.32 20.22
C GLY A 48 32.49 -38.26 20.92
N LYS A 49 32.69 -38.98 22.03
CA LYS A 49 33.98 -39.04 22.74
C LYS A 49 35.08 -39.76 21.96
N ASN A 50 34.72 -40.67 21.07
CA ASN A 50 35.64 -41.43 20.24
C ASN A 50 35.60 -40.99 18.76
N PHE A 51 35.02 -39.83 18.48
CA PHE A 51 34.90 -39.29 17.13
C PHE A 51 36.26 -38.82 16.61
N ASP A 52 36.86 -39.62 15.71
CA ASP A 52 38.04 -39.24 14.96
C ASP A 52 37.61 -38.45 13.70
N PRO A 53 37.86 -37.12 13.63
CA PRO A 53 37.41 -36.28 12.53
C PRO A 53 38.09 -36.62 11.18
N TYR A 54 39.11 -37.49 11.17
CA TYR A 54 39.81 -37.90 9.95
C TYR A 54 39.30 -39.21 9.33
N ASN A 55 38.35 -39.89 9.96
CA ASN A 55 37.80 -41.18 9.48
C ASN A 55 36.27 -41.13 9.30
N VAL A 56 35.78 -40.07 8.63
CA VAL A 56 34.35 -39.90 8.31
C VAL A 56 34.10 -40.41 6.89
N ASP A 57 33.25 -41.44 6.74
CA ASP A 57 32.80 -41.92 5.42
C ASP A 57 31.73 -40.98 4.85
N TRP A 58 32.18 -40.00 4.07
CA TRP A 58 31.36 -38.95 3.48
C TRP A 58 30.35 -39.45 2.43
N HIS A 59 30.46 -40.70 1.97
CA HIS A 59 29.57 -41.27 0.96
C HIS A 59 28.24 -41.78 1.53
N ASN A 60 28.15 -42.01 2.85
CA ASN A 60 26.95 -42.52 3.52
C ASN A 60 26.25 -41.48 4.43
N VAL A 61 26.65 -40.22 4.35
CA VAL A 61 26.04 -39.14 5.14
C VAL A 61 24.65 -38.80 4.59
N ASN A 62 23.62 -38.90 5.43
CA ASN A 62 22.28 -38.43 5.10
C ASN A 62 22.25 -36.89 5.15
N TRP A 63 22.62 -36.27 4.04
CA TRP A 63 22.67 -34.82 3.87
C TRP A 63 21.35 -34.13 4.18
N THR A 64 20.20 -34.81 4.00
CA THR A 64 18.89 -34.26 4.35
C THR A 64 18.75 -34.07 5.86
N ALA A 65 19.22 -35.04 6.66
CA ALA A 65 19.18 -34.94 8.11
C ALA A 65 20.13 -33.83 8.62
N VAL A 66 21.31 -33.70 8.01
CA VAL A 66 22.26 -32.63 8.34
C VAL A 66 21.69 -31.25 8.02
N PHE A 67 21.03 -31.10 6.87
CA PHE A 67 20.38 -29.84 6.47
C PHE A 67 19.20 -29.49 7.38
N MET A 68 18.39 -30.48 7.77
CA MET A 68 17.30 -30.25 8.72
C MET A 68 17.82 -29.85 10.10
N PHE A 69 18.93 -30.45 10.55
CA PHE A 69 19.52 -30.13 11.84
C PHE A 69 20.13 -28.71 11.85
N SER A 70 20.77 -28.28 10.76
CA SER A 70 21.30 -26.92 10.65
C SER A 70 20.20 -25.85 10.60
N VAL A 71 19.07 -26.13 9.94
CA VAL A 71 17.91 -25.24 9.91
C VAL A 71 17.27 -25.11 11.30
N VAL A 72 17.12 -26.22 12.02
CA VAL A 72 16.55 -26.21 13.40
C VAL A 72 17.46 -25.46 14.36
N ILE A 73 18.79 -25.67 14.30
CA ILE A 73 19.76 -24.92 15.10
C ILE A 73 19.70 -23.42 14.77
N GLY A 74 19.62 -23.06 13.48
CA GLY A 74 19.49 -21.67 13.04
C GLY A 74 18.23 -21.01 13.60
N PHE A 75 17.10 -21.71 13.60
CA PHE A 75 15.84 -21.18 14.14
C PHE A 75 15.89 -20.98 15.66
N ILE A 76 16.49 -21.92 16.39
CA ILE A 76 16.70 -21.81 17.84
C ILE A 76 17.62 -20.63 18.17
N LEU A 77 18.69 -20.42 17.40
CA LEU A 77 19.60 -19.27 17.56
C LEU A 77 18.88 -17.94 17.33
N ILE A 78 18.01 -17.84 16.32
CA ILE A 78 17.22 -16.63 16.05
C ILE A 78 16.30 -16.33 17.24
N VAL A 79 15.61 -17.34 17.79
CA VAL A 79 14.71 -17.16 18.94
C VAL A 79 15.48 -16.76 20.21
N ILE A 80 16.67 -17.32 20.43
CA ILE A 80 17.53 -16.96 21.56
C ILE A 80 18.03 -15.52 21.41
N ILE A 81 18.49 -15.12 20.22
CA ILE A 81 18.94 -13.74 19.95
C ILE A 81 17.78 -12.75 20.13
N ALA A 82 16.59 -13.08 19.63
CA ALA A 82 15.39 -12.24 19.79
C ALA A 82 14.95 -12.07 21.24
N ASN A 83 15.21 -13.06 22.11
CA ASN A 83 14.89 -13.00 23.54
C ASN A 83 16.02 -12.42 24.42
N LEU A 84 17.25 -12.29 23.90
CA LEU A 84 18.39 -11.74 24.63
C LEU A 84 18.67 -10.27 24.28
N LEU A 85 18.23 -9.79 23.13
CA LEU A 85 18.34 -8.38 22.77
C LEU A 85 17.17 -7.59 23.38
N PRO A 86 17.42 -6.56 24.21
CA PRO A 86 16.37 -5.64 24.62
C PRO A 86 15.78 -4.95 23.38
N GLU A 87 14.46 -4.77 23.37
CA GLU A 87 13.64 -4.24 22.26
C GLU A 87 14.17 -2.91 21.67
N SER A 88 15.01 -2.18 22.42
CA SER A 88 15.68 -0.95 22.00
C SER A 88 16.81 -1.12 20.97
N GLU A 89 17.32 -2.34 20.75
CA GLU A 89 18.40 -2.63 19.79
C GLU A 89 17.93 -3.45 18.58
N ALA A 90 16.64 -3.78 18.47
CA ALA A 90 16.09 -4.38 17.27
C ALA A 90 16.09 -3.34 16.11
N PRO A 91 16.73 -3.62 14.96
CA PRO A 91 16.76 -2.68 13.86
C PRO A 91 15.38 -2.60 13.19
N GLY A 92 14.65 -1.55 13.54
CA GLY A 92 13.42 -1.12 12.88
C GLY A 92 12.15 -1.51 13.64
N VAL A 93 11.59 -0.59 14.40
CA VAL A 93 10.54 0.37 13.99
C VAL A 93 10.63 1.51 15.01
N GLN A 94 11.13 2.67 14.62
CA GLN A 94 10.96 3.88 15.44
C GLN A 94 9.51 4.35 15.24
N GLU A 95 8.73 4.41 16.31
CA GLU A 95 7.48 5.16 16.34
C GLU A 95 7.80 6.64 16.17
N GLY A 96 7.76 7.09 14.91
CA GLY A 96 8.03 8.45 14.53
C GLY A 96 8.16 8.53 13.02
N ASN A 97 7.29 9.30 12.37
CA ASN A 97 7.40 9.69 10.97
C ASN A 97 8.60 10.63 10.75
N THR A 98 9.79 10.23 11.18
CA THR A 98 11.02 10.99 10.96
C THR A 98 11.61 10.59 9.61
N ALA A 99 11.16 11.29 8.57
CA ALA A 99 11.95 11.48 7.35
C ALA A 99 13.16 12.42 7.62
N THR A 100 13.78 12.33 8.79
CA THR A 100 15.07 12.97 9.05
C THR A 100 16.14 11.99 8.62
N GLY A 101 16.72 12.22 7.44
CA GLY A 101 18.07 11.72 7.19
C GLY A 101 18.96 12.15 8.36
N ASP A 102 19.81 11.24 8.83
CA ASP A 102 20.79 11.54 9.88
C ASP A 102 21.55 12.84 9.52
N LEU A 103 21.30 13.90 10.31
CA LEU A 103 21.91 15.21 10.08
C LEU A 103 23.44 15.15 10.24
N ASN A 104 23.98 14.10 10.88
CA ASN A 104 25.42 13.89 11.02
C ASN A 104 26.11 13.52 9.69
N GLY A 105 25.35 13.11 8.67
CA GLY A 105 25.85 12.78 7.33
C GLY A 105 25.79 13.92 6.31
N VAL A 106 25.26 15.10 6.68
CA VAL A 106 25.13 16.23 5.76
C VAL A 106 26.47 16.95 5.61
N VAL A 107 27.24 16.56 4.59
CA VAL A 107 28.47 17.27 4.20
C VAL A 107 28.08 18.61 3.57
N ARG A 108 28.06 19.67 4.38
CA ARG A 108 27.92 21.06 3.89
C ARG A 108 29.19 21.46 3.16
N ARG A 109 29.06 21.95 1.93
CA ARG A 109 30.17 22.58 1.22
C ARG A 109 30.33 24.01 1.72
N GLU A 110 31.57 24.51 1.68
CA GLU A 110 31.84 25.90 2.01
C GLU A 110 31.10 26.81 1.03
N GLY A 111 30.25 27.70 1.56
CA GLY A 111 29.38 28.58 0.76
C GLY A 111 27.92 28.13 0.61
N ASP A 112 27.53 26.97 1.14
CA ASP A 112 26.12 26.53 1.10
C ASP A 112 25.23 27.47 1.96
N PRO A 113 24.01 27.80 1.49
CA PRO A 113 23.05 28.58 2.27
C PRO A 113 22.69 27.88 3.60
N PRO A 114 22.23 28.63 4.62
CA PRO A 114 21.76 28.03 5.88
C PRO A 114 20.63 27.04 5.61
N ILE A 115 20.67 25.87 6.27
CA ILE A 115 19.55 24.93 6.28
C ILE A 115 18.33 25.67 6.83
N PRO A 116 17.20 25.68 6.10
CA PRO A 116 15.98 26.31 6.60
C PRO A 116 15.52 25.63 7.90
N PRO A 117 14.72 26.30 8.74
CA PRO A 117 14.13 25.68 9.92
C PRO A 117 13.42 24.36 9.57
N PRO A 118 13.40 23.38 10.48
CA PRO A 118 12.70 22.12 10.25
C PRO A 118 11.25 22.39 9.87
N THR A 119 10.78 21.70 8.83
CA THR A 119 9.40 21.77 8.35
C THR A 119 8.72 20.44 8.64
N GLU A 120 7.43 20.49 8.99
CA GLU A 120 6.61 19.32 9.26
C GLU A 120 5.66 19.01 8.10
N ILE A 121 5.45 17.73 7.83
CA ILE A 121 4.42 17.27 6.88
C ILE A 121 3.12 17.13 7.65
N VAL A 122 2.23 18.12 7.53
CA VAL A 122 0.93 18.15 8.23
C VAL A 122 -0.16 17.32 7.55
N SER A 123 0.00 16.99 6.26
CA SER A 123 -0.94 16.17 5.50
C SER A 123 -0.22 15.56 4.31
N LEU A 124 -0.46 14.28 4.06
CA LEU A 124 0.07 13.55 2.91
C LEU A 124 -1.08 12.92 2.13
N ARG A 125 -1.13 13.19 0.82
CA ARG A 125 -2.22 12.72 -0.05
C ARG A 125 -1.68 11.98 -1.26
N VAL A 126 -2.41 10.94 -1.65
CA VAL A 126 -2.15 10.16 -2.86
C VAL A 126 -3.39 10.20 -3.74
N TYR A 127 -3.15 10.31 -5.05
CA TYR A 127 -4.18 10.35 -6.07
C TYR A 127 -3.94 9.24 -7.10
N PRO A 128 -4.50 8.03 -6.89
CA PRO A 128 -4.17 6.89 -7.73
C PRO A 128 -4.53 7.07 -9.20
N ILE A 129 -5.69 7.68 -9.46
CA ILE A 129 -6.17 7.96 -10.82
C ILE A 129 -5.95 9.44 -11.11
N LYS A 130 -5.31 9.74 -12.24
CA LYS A 130 -5.17 11.09 -12.77
C LYS A 130 -6.54 11.79 -12.86
N SER A 131 -6.60 13.03 -12.37
CA SER A 131 -7.79 13.89 -12.42
C SER A 131 -8.98 13.48 -11.52
N CYS A 132 -8.88 12.37 -10.78
CA CYS A 132 -9.89 11.96 -9.80
C CYS A 132 -9.50 12.36 -8.37
N ARG A 133 -10.41 12.18 -7.41
CA ARG A 133 -10.13 12.46 -5.99
C ARG A 133 -9.15 11.45 -5.43
N GLY A 134 -8.21 11.96 -4.66
CA GLY A 134 -7.28 11.18 -3.86
C GLY A 134 -7.80 10.99 -2.44
N PHE A 135 -6.98 10.36 -1.62
CA PHE A 135 -7.22 10.17 -0.19
C PHE A 135 -5.97 10.51 0.60
N GLU A 136 -6.18 10.80 1.88
CA GLU A 136 -5.12 11.11 2.84
C GLU A 136 -4.54 9.84 3.43
N ILE A 137 -3.24 9.86 3.72
CA ILE A 137 -2.49 8.75 4.28
C ILE A 137 -1.51 9.25 5.33
N ASP A 138 -1.19 8.41 6.31
CA ASP A 138 -0.24 8.77 7.37
C ASP A 138 1.21 8.58 6.95
N GLY A 139 1.46 7.74 5.93
CA GLY A 139 2.81 7.44 5.47
C GLY A 139 2.82 6.70 4.14
N THR A 140 3.94 6.78 3.43
CA THR A 140 4.12 6.08 2.15
C THR A 140 5.58 5.86 1.85
N ARG A 141 5.86 4.95 0.91
CA ARG A 141 7.18 4.82 0.33
C ARG A 141 7.34 5.80 -0.83
N LEU A 142 8.37 6.64 -0.75
CA LEU A 142 8.84 7.45 -1.87
C LEU A 142 9.66 6.57 -2.82
N ARG A 143 9.28 6.55 -4.11
CA ARG A 143 9.99 5.90 -5.21
C ARG A 143 10.51 6.97 -6.19
N PRO A 144 11.43 6.62 -7.10
CA PRO A 144 11.82 7.52 -8.19
C PRO A 144 10.62 8.06 -8.98
N SER A 145 9.57 7.24 -9.15
CA SER A 145 8.34 7.65 -9.83
C SER A 145 7.32 8.43 -9.00
N GLY A 146 7.58 8.65 -7.71
CA GLY A 146 6.70 9.37 -6.79
C GLY A 146 6.25 8.55 -5.60
N LEU A 147 5.17 8.99 -4.97
CA LEU A 147 4.57 8.28 -3.83
C LEU A 147 3.96 6.94 -4.30
N THR A 148 3.92 5.97 -3.39
CA THR A 148 3.27 4.68 -3.67
C THR A 148 1.80 4.91 -4.05
N LEU A 149 1.35 4.23 -5.11
CA LEU A 149 0.02 4.34 -5.72
C LEU A 149 -0.27 5.66 -6.45
N ASP A 150 0.57 6.69 -6.36
CA ASP A 150 0.23 7.99 -6.97
C ASP A 150 0.33 7.97 -8.51
N ARG A 151 -0.75 8.43 -9.15
CA ARG A 151 -0.89 8.56 -10.62
C ARG A 151 -0.55 7.30 -11.42
N ASN A 152 -0.79 6.13 -10.85
CA ASN A 152 -0.65 4.84 -11.49
C ASN A 152 -1.71 4.60 -12.59
N TRP A 153 -2.88 5.23 -12.48
CA TRP A 153 -3.99 5.10 -13.42
C TRP A 153 -4.36 6.43 -14.05
N MET A 154 -5.04 6.37 -15.20
CA MET A 154 -5.78 7.50 -15.77
C MET A 154 -6.98 7.01 -16.59
N PHE A 155 -7.94 7.88 -16.83
CA PHE A 155 -8.96 7.64 -17.85
C PHE A 155 -8.52 8.18 -19.20
N ILE A 156 -8.83 7.43 -20.26
CA ILE A 156 -8.68 7.86 -21.66
C ILE A 156 -10.01 7.83 -22.38
N SER A 157 -10.13 8.63 -23.42
CA SER A 157 -11.21 8.54 -24.40
C SER A 157 -10.88 7.43 -25.40
N LYS A 158 -11.85 6.55 -25.70
CA LYS A 158 -11.60 5.43 -26.63
C LYS A 158 -11.55 5.88 -28.09
N SER A 159 -12.12 7.04 -28.43
CA SER A 159 -12.17 7.52 -29.82
C SER A 159 -10.83 8.07 -30.31
N ASP A 160 -10.09 8.75 -29.44
CA ASP A 160 -8.84 9.44 -29.78
C ASP A 160 -7.64 9.01 -28.91
N ARG A 161 -7.85 8.12 -27.93
CA ARG A 161 -6.82 7.57 -27.03
C ARG A 161 -6.15 8.61 -26.14
N LYS A 162 -6.75 9.80 -26.01
CA LYS A 162 -6.24 10.90 -25.19
C LYS A 162 -6.75 10.80 -23.76
N PHE A 163 -5.90 11.15 -22.81
CA PHE A 163 -6.26 11.21 -21.40
C PHE A 163 -7.36 12.26 -21.12
N LEU A 164 -8.24 11.96 -20.15
CA LEU A 164 -9.24 12.89 -19.65
C LEU A 164 -8.63 13.79 -18.55
N THR A 165 -9.12 15.03 -18.48
CA THR A 165 -8.67 16.01 -17.50
C THR A 165 -9.84 16.66 -16.79
N ILE A 166 -9.63 17.11 -15.55
CA ILE A 166 -10.63 17.93 -14.84
C ILE A 166 -10.96 19.24 -15.56
N ARG A 167 -10.09 19.73 -16.45
CA ARG A 167 -10.33 20.97 -17.23
C ARG A 167 -11.33 20.74 -18.36
N SER A 168 -11.28 19.56 -18.98
CA SER A 168 -12.21 19.18 -20.04
C SER A 168 -13.47 18.51 -19.48
N ASP A 169 -13.39 17.86 -18.32
CA ASP A 169 -14.48 17.14 -17.70
C ASP A 169 -14.42 17.23 -16.16
N PRO A 170 -15.01 18.25 -15.54
CA PRO A 170 -14.98 18.45 -14.09
C PRO A 170 -15.68 17.33 -13.30
N SER A 171 -16.54 16.54 -13.95
CA SER A 171 -17.26 15.42 -13.32
C SER A 171 -16.31 14.35 -12.76
N MET A 172 -15.07 14.27 -13.26
CA MET A 172 -14.03 13.39 -12.71
C MET A 172 -13.78 13.63 -11.21
N THR A 173 -14.08 14.82 -10.69
CA THR A 173 -14.01 15.13 -9.25
C THR A 173 -15.10 14.46 -8.42
N LEU A 174 -16.09 13.81 -9.02
CA LEU A 174 -17.07 12.96 -8.35
C LEU A 174 -16.62 11.49 -8.25
N ILE A 175 -15.47 11.15 -8.83
CA ILE A 175 -14.89 9.81 -8.73
C ILE A 175 -13.98 9.77 -7.51
N ASP A 176 -14.43 9.02 -6.50
CA ASP A 176 -13.70 8.74 -5.27
C ASP A 176 -12.82 7.49 -5.44
N THR A 177 -11.64 7.52 -4.82
CA THR A 177 -10.74 6.38 -4.76
C THR A 177 -10.42 6.02 -3.32
N ALA A 178 -10.26 4.72 -3.05
CA ALA A 178 -9.86 4.20 -1.74
C ALA A 178 -9.12 2.87 -1.89
N VAL A 179 -8.27 2.53 -0.93
CA VAL A 179 -7.70 1.19 -0.81
C VAL A 179 -8.55 0.39 0.16
N ILE A 180 -9.00 -0.78 -0.27
CA ILE A 180 -9.80 -1.71 0.52
C ILE A 180 -9.16 -3.10 0.51
N GLU A 181 -9.45 -3.92 1.51
CA GLU A 181 -9.04 -5.32 1.51
C GLU A 181 -10.10 -6.20 0.85
N SER A 182 -9.67 -7.17 0.04
CA SER A 182 -10.57 -8.16 -0.51
C SER A 182 -11.11 -9.09 0.58
N THR A 183 -12.43 -9.24 0.60
CA THR A 183 -13.14 -10.20 1.47
C THR A 183 -13.43 -11.52 0.77
N ALA A 184 -13.15 -11.64 -0.52
CA ALA A 184 -13.43 -12.86 -1.28
C ALA A 184 -12.47 -13.98 -0.86
N LYS A 185 -12.99 -15.21 -0.76
CA LYS A 185 -12.22 -16.37 -0.28
C LYS A 185 -10.98 -16.66 -1.13
N SER A 186 -11.02 -16.35 -2.43
CA SER A 186 -9.96 -16.63 -3.39
C SER A 186 -8.71 -15.74 -3.22
N ASN A 187 -8.88 -14.53 -2.70
CA ASN A 187 -7.81 -13.53 -2.60
C ASN A 187 -7.93 -12.68 -1.32
N LYS A 188 -8.34 -13.33 -0.22
CA LYS A 188 -8.55 -12.67 1.06
C LYS A 188 -7.28 -11.92 1.50
N GLY A 189 -7.44 -10.64 1.87
CA GLY A 189 -6.34 -9.78 2.30
C GLY A 189 -5.55 -9.10 1.17
N GLU A 190 -5.89 -9.36 -0.10
CA GLU A 190 -5.35 -8.58 -1.21
C GLU A 190 -5.87 -7.14 -1.15
N GLN A 191 -4.97 -6.16 -1.33
CA GLN A 191 -5.35 -4.75 -1.41
C GLN A 191 -5.89 -4.41 -2.80
N LEU A 192 -7.11 -3.88 -2.83
CA LEU A 192 -7.81 -3.45 -4.03
C LEU A 192 -7.95 -1.93 -4.03
N LEU A 193 -7.81 -1.32 -5.20
CA LEU A 193 -8.24 0.04 -5.46
C LEU A 193 -9.75 0.03 -5.74
N SER A 194 -10.53 0.55 -4.80
CA SER A 194 -11.94 0.87 -5.01
C SER A 194 -12.06 2.20 -5.73
N ILE A 195 -12.88 2.23 -6.77
CA ILE A 195 -13.17 3.39 -7.61
C ILE A 195 -14.69 3.54 -7.63
N SER A 196 -15.20 4.62 -7.03
CA SER A 196 -16.63 4.81 -6.86
C SER A 196 -17.08 6.15 -7.41
N ILE A 197 -18.29 6.17 -7.98
CA ILE A 197 -18.89 7.36 -8.55
C ILE A 197 -19.88 7.91 -7.53
N ARG A 198 -19.60 9.09 -7.00
CA ARG A 198 -20.47 9.76 -6.05
C ARG A 198 -21.73 10.27 -6.76
N ASN A 199 -22.88 9.94 -6.20
CA ASN A 199 -24.15 10.53 -6.60
C ASN A 199 -24.62 11.51 -5.52
N ASN A 200 -24.50 12.81 -5.79
CA ASN A 200 -24.92 13.84 -4.84
C ASN A 200 -26.45 14.00 -4.81
N ASP A 201 -27.14 13.63 -5.89
CA ASP A 201 -28.60 13.79 -6.00
C ASP A 201 -29.36 12.71 -5.21
N LYS A 202 -28.69 11.58 -4.93
CA LYS A 202 -29.23 10.45 -4.19
C LYS A 202 -28.17 9.82 -3.28
N PRO A 203 -27.78 10.49 -2.19
CA PRO A 203 -26.71 10.05 -1.30
C PRO A 203 -27.00 8.72 -0.59
N GLU A 204 -28.27 8.35 -0.46
CA GLU A 204 -28.73 7.07 0.09
C GLU A 204 -28.57 5.87 -0.86
N GLU A 205 -28.42 6.09 -2.16
CA GLU A 205 -28.17 5.01 -3.11
C GLU A 205 -26.71 4.54 -3.03
N LYS A 206 -26.51 3.22 -3.07
CA LYS A 206 -25.17 2.64 -3.04
C LYS A 206 -24.37 3.15 -4.26
N PRO A 207 -23.20 3.78 -4.05
CA PRO A 207 -22.39 4.27 -5.16
C PRO A 207 -22.06 3.17 -6.15
N GLN A 208 -22.09 3.49 -7.44
CA GLN A 208 -21.58 2.59 -8.44
C GLN A 208 -20.06 2.49 -8.28
N SER A 209 -19.57 1.30 -7.95
CA SER A 209 -18.17 1.07 -7.58
C SER A 209 -17.58 -0.09 -8.36
N VAL A 210 -16.32 0.04 -8.73
CA VAL A 210 -15.49 -1.02 -9.30
C VAL A 210 -14.26 -1.20 -8.41
N ALA A 211 -13.77 -2.42 -8.28
CA ALA A 211 -12.54 -2.72 -7.56
C ALA A 211 -11.56 -3.44 -8.48
N VAL A 212 -10.31 -2.96 -8.51
CA VAL A 212 -9.20 -3.57 -9.24
C VAL A 212 -8.04 -3.79 -8.27
N PRO A 213 -7.10 -4.72 -8.50
CA PRO A 213 -5.93 -4.86 -7.63
C PRO A 213 -5.16 -3.55 -7.52
N ALA A 214 -4.83 -3.12 -6.30
CA ALA A 214 -4.03 -1.91 -6.07
C ALA A 214 -2.55 -2.12 -6.47
N PHE A 215 -2.08 -3.37 -6.38
CA PHE A 215 -0.73 -3.78 -6.74
C PHE A 215 -0.78 -4.96 -7.71
N PRO A 216 -1.29 -4.75 -8.95
CA PRO A 216 -1.47 -5.85 -9.89
C PRO A 216 -0.13 -6.42 -10.30
N THR A 217 -0.01 -7.75 -10.33
CA THR A 217 1.17 -8.43 -10.87
C THR A 217 1.18 -8.32 -12.40
N LYS A 218 2.36 -8.45 -13.01
CA LYS A 218 2.48 -8.48 -14.47
C LYS A 218 1.61 -9.56 -15.11
N ALA A 219 1.63 -10.78 -14.55
CA ALA A 219 0.82 -11.89 -15.04
C ALA A 219 -0.69 -11.61 -14.95
N TRP A 220 -1.12 -10.94 -13.88
CA TRP A 220 -2.51 -10.52 -13.72
C TRP A 220 -2.89 -9.49 -14.80
N LEU A 221 -2.05 -8.48 -15.04
CA LEU A 221 -2.29 -7.47 -16.08
C LEU A 221 -2.38 -8.11 -17.46
N GLU A 222 -1.44 -8.97 -17.82
CA GLU A 222 -1.42 -9.68 -19.11
C GLU A 222 -2.68 -10.53 -19.32
N SER A 223 -3.28 -11.06 -18.25
CA SER A 223 -4.47 -11.91 -18.32
C SER A 223 -5.80 -11.13 -18.28
N ASN A 224 -5.82 -9.93 -17.71
CA ASN A 224 -7.06 -9.18 -17.43
C ASN A 224 -7.14 -7.83 -18.15
N THR A 225 -6.08 -7.43 -18.87
CA THR A 225 -5.99 -6.14 -19.56
C THR A 225 -5.31 -6.30 -20.90
N THR A 226 -5.42 -5.29 -21.76
CA THR A 226 -4.72 -5.26 -23.06
C THR A 226 -3.69 -4.14 -23.04
N LEU A 227 -2.43 -4.46 -23.39
CA LEU A 227 -1.41 -3.43 -23.54
C LEU A 227 -1.71 -2.58 -24.77
N SER A 228 -1.78 -1.26 -24.59
CA SER A 228 -2.16 -0.32 -25.64
C SER A 228 -1.29 0.93 -25.59
N LYS A 229 -1.23 1.66 -26.71
CA LYS A 229 -0.67 3.01 -26.75
C LYS A 229 -1.75 4.04 -26.41
N VAL A 230 -1.35 5.03 -25.62
CA VAL A 230 -2.19 6.14 -25.17
C VAL A 230 -1.41 7.44 -25.23
N GLU A 231 -2.11 8.56 -25.39
CA GLU A 231 -1.49 9.88 -25.47
C GLU A 231 -1.72 10.68 -24.18
N ILE A 232 -0.64 11.24 -23.64
CA ILE A 232 -0.65 12.20 -22.55
C ILE A 232 0.25 13.38 -22.92
N TRP A 233 -0.32 14.58 -22.99
CA TRP A 233 0.39 15.81 -23.39
C TRP A 233 1.18 15.67 -24.70
N GLU A 234 0.52 15.18 -25.76
CA GLU A 234 1.15 14.99 -27.09
C GLU A 234 2.34 14.02 -27.07
N GLN A 235 2.47 13.21 -26.02
CA GLN A 235 3.46 12.14 -25.90
C GLN A 235 2.74 10.80 -25.82
N GLU A 236 3.19 9.85 -26.63
CA GLU A 236 2.74 8.46 -26.53
C GLU A 236 3.39 7.77 -25.33
N THR A 237 2.62 6.94 -24.63
CA THR A 237 3.11 6.01 -23.62
C THR A 237 2.30 4.72 -23.66
N ASP A 238 2.83 3.65 -23.09
CA ASP A 238 2.13 2.39 -22.95
C ASP A 238 1.27 2.35 -21.69
N ALA A 239 0.11 1.71 -21.81
CA ALA A 239 -0.81 1.52 -20.71
C ALA A 239 -1.62 0.23 -20.88
N TRP A 240 -1.84 -0.45 -19.76
CA TRP A 240 -2.71 -1.61 -19.64
C TRP A 240 -4.16 -1.13 -19.57
N GLU A 241 -4.93 -1.39 -20.62
CA GLU A 241 -6.33 -1.02 -20.74
C GLU A 241 -7.25 -2.10 -20.18
N TYR A 242 -8.12 -1.72 -19.25
CA TYR A 242 -9.12 -2.62 -18.68
C TYR A 242 -10.26 -2.90 -19.67
N GLY A 243 -10.96 -4.02 -19.49
CA GLY A 243 -12.05 -4.43 -20.36
C GLY A 243 -13.39 -3.70 -20.10
N PRO A 244 -14.44 -4.02 -20.88
CA PRO A 244 -15.77 -3.44 -20.73
C PRO A 244 -16.39 -3.64 -19.35
N GLU A 245 -16.06 -4.73 -18.65
CA GLU A 245 -16.54 -5.06 -17.32
C GLU A 245 -16.14 -4.01 -16.26
N ILE A 246 -14.93 -3.45 -16.38
CA ILE A 246 -14.45 -2.36 -15.53
C ILE A 246 -14.95 -1.01 -16.05
N ASN A 247 -15.04 -0.84 -17.36
CA ASN A 247 -15.24 0.46 -18.00
C ASN A 247 -16.71 0.86 -18.23
N ALA A 248 -17.66 -0.09 -18.19
CA ALA A 248 -19.07 0.19 -18.44
C ALA A 248 -19.67 1.25 -17.50
N PRO A 249 -19.44 1.20 -16.16
CA PRO A 249 -19.86 2.25 -15.23
C PRO A 249 -19.40 3.64 -15.63
N PHE A 250 -18.12 3.76 -15.98
CA PHE A 250 -17.50 5.04 -16.29
C PHE A 250 -17.94 5.55 -17.66
N THR A 251 -18.11 4.65 -18.64
CA THR A 251 -18.67 5.00 -19.95
C THR A 251 -20.08 5.57 -19.83
N ALA A 252 -20.92 4.98 -18.98
CA ALA A 252 -22.25 5.51 -18.69
C ALA A 252 -22.16 6.88 -17.99
N PHE A 253 -21.30 7.00 -16.97
CA PHE A 253 -21.11 8.24 -16.21
C PHE A 253 -20.62 9.42 -17.06
N PHE A 254 -19.61 9.21 -17.91
CA PHE A 254 -19.08 10.26 -18.77
C PHE A 254 -19.93 10.53 -20.02
N GLY A 255 -20.95 9.69 -20.30
CA GLY A 255 -21.77 9.78 -21.50
C GLY A 255 -21.00 9.58 -22.81
N LYS A 256 -19.79 9.01 -22.76
CA LYS A 256 -18.90 8.77 -23.90
C LYS A 256 -18.02 7.54 -23.66
N PRO A 257 -17.57 6.83 -24.72
CA PRO A 257 -16.67 5.69 -24.58
C PRO A 257 -15.34 6.08 -23.93
N VAL A 258 -15.09 5.57 -22.72
CA VAL A 258 -13.84 5.77 -21.99
C VAL A 258 -13.21 4.44 -21.59
N ALA A 259 -11.93 4.46 -21.25
CA ALA A 259 -11.26 3.35 -20.61
C ALA A 259 -10.39 3.83 -19.45
N LEU A 260 -10.47 3.14 -18.31
CA LEU A 260 -9.46 3.17 -17.28
C LEU A 260 -8.22 2.46 -17.82
N VAL A 261 -7.04 3.03 -17.59
CA VAL A 261 -5.77 2.42 -17.93
C VAL A 261 -4.80 2.48 -16.76
N TYR A 262 -3.98 1.44 -16.62
CA TYR A 262 -2.87 1.36 -15.66
C TYR A 262 -1.53 1.56 -16.38
N LYS A 263 -0.55 2.16 -15.72
CA LYS A 263 0.74 2.47 -16.35
C LYS A 263 1.43 1.21 -16.90
N GLY A 264 1.82 1.25 -18.17
CA GLY A 264 2.54 0.18 -18.85
C GLY A 264 4.01 0.05 -18.42
N PRO A 265 4.71 -0.99 -18.86
CA PRO A 265 6.09 -1.30 -18.44
C PRO A 265 7.14 -0.27 -18.88
N THR A 266 6.89 0.51 -19.93
CA THR A 266 7.88 1.48 -20.45
C THR A 266 7.93 2.72 -19.57
N ASN A 267 9.12 3.13 -19.11
CA ASN A 267 9.25 4.38 -18.36
C ASN A 267 8.75 5.57 -19.17
N ARG A 268 7.89 6.41 -18.58
CA ARG A 268 7.50 7.69 -19.17
C ARG A 268 8.36 8.78 -18.54
N LEU A 269 9.15 9.49 -19.35
CA LEU A 269 9.94 10.63 -18.89
C LEU A 269 9.11 11.91 -19.04
N CYS A 270 9.19 12.81 -18.06
CA CYS A 270 8.56 14.12 -18.16
C CYS A 270 9.51 15.11 -18.85
N ARG A 271 9.06 15.75 -19.93
CA ARG A 271 9.91 16.66 -20.73
C ARG A 271 10.02 18.08 -20.18
N VAL A 272 9.10 18.49 -19.33
CA VAL A 272 9.05 19.86 -18.81
C VAL A 272 9.89 19.93 -17.53
N ASN A 273 9.31 20.19 -16.37
CA ASN A 273 10.14 20.40 -15.19
C ASN A 273 10.83 19.11 -14.71
N GLY A 274 10.35 17.92 -15.09
CA GLY A 274 11.01 16.64 -14.79
C GLY A 274 12.12 16.23 -15.77
N SER A 275 12.62 17.16 -16.58
CA SER A 275 13.67 16.84 -17.57
C SER A 275 15.02 16.56 -16.92
N LYS A 276 15.88 15.81 -17.62
CA LYS A 276 17.22 15.48 -17.17
C LYS A 276 18.08 16.73 -16.94
N GLU A 277 17.87 17.78 -17.71
CA GLU A 277 18.62 19.05 -17.62
C GLU A 277 18.36 19.75 -16.29
N LEU A 278 17.15 19.65 -15.74
CA LEU A 278 16.78 20.24 -14.46
C LEU A 278 17.09 19.34 -13.26
N TYR A 279 16.93 18.02 -13.43
CA TYR A 279 17.09 17.04 -12.33
C TYR A 279 18.44 16.35 -12.27
N GLY A 280 19.28 16.51 -13.30
CA GLY A 280 20.57 15.81 -13.43
C GLY A 280 20.46 14.33 -13.81
N ALA A 281 19.24 13.76 -13.86
CA ALA A 281 19.01 12.36 -14.20
C ALA A 281 17.64 12.16 -14.87
N GLU A 282 17.52 11.10 -15.68
CA GLU A 282 16.23 10.66 -16.19
C GLU A 282 15.42 10.04 -15.05
N THR A 283 14.28 10.66 -14.74
CA THR A 283 13.39 10.19 -13.68
C THR A 283 12.12 9.64 -14.32
N PRO A 284 11.75 8.38 -14.07
CA PRO A 284 10.51 7.84 -14.57
C PRO A 284 9.33 8.50 -13.84
N HIS A 285 8.27 8.79 -14.57
CA HIS A 285 7.00 9.24 -14.01
C HIS A 285 5.90 8.28 -14.47
N HIS A 286 4.86 8.11 -13.67
CA HIS A 286 3.63 7.50 -14.16
C HIS A 286 2.81 8.56 -14.92
N PHE A 287 1.53 8.72 -14.61
CA PHE A 287 0.66 9.70 -15.29
C PHE A 287 0.63 11.08 -14.61
N ALA A 288 1.63 11.40 -13.77
CA ALA A 288 1.83 12.75 -13.26
C ALA A 288 2.09 13.74 -14.42
N ASP A 289 1.67 15.01 -14.29
CA ASP A 289 1.83 16.00 -15.37
C ASP A 289 3.28 16.41 -15.56
N VAL A 290 3.84 16.97 -14.49
CA VAL A 290 5.11 17.69 -14.53
C VAL A 290 6.11 17.11 -13.54
N MET A 291 5.69 16.90 -12.28
CA MET A 291 6.51 16.33 -11.21
C MET A 291 5.78 15.18 -10.52
N SER A 292 6.56 14.25 -9.98
CA SER A 292 6.04 13.13 -9.17
C SER A 292 5.66 13.50 -7.74
N LEU A 293 6.08 14.69 -7.27
CA LEU A 293 5.71 15.25 -5.98
C LEU A 293 5.24 16.68 -6.16
N GLN A 294 4.18 17.03 -5.43
CA GLN A 294 3.71 18.40 -5.29
C GLN A 294 3.72 18.75 -3.81
N ILE A 295 4.35 19.88 -3.49
CA ILE A 295 4.45 20.40 -2.14
C ILE A 295 3.73 21.74 -2.11
N ALA A 296 2.92 21.96 -1.08
CA ALA A 296 2.29 23.23 -0.78
C ALA A 296 2.50 23.52 0.71
N SER A 297 2.58 24.80 1.07
CA SER A 297 2.61 25.21 2.48
C SER A 297 1.21 25.57 2.95
N GLU A 298 0.93 25.37 4.24
CA GLU A 298 -0.32 25.84 4.85
C GLU A 298 -0.54 27.33 4.62
N ALA A 299 0.53 28.14 4.70
CA ALA A 299 0.48 29.56 4.40
C ALA A 299 -0.02 29.85 2.98
N SER A 300 0.45 29.09 1.97
CA SER A 300 0.00 29.24 0.57
C SER A 300 -1.46 28.85 0.39
N LEU A 301 -1.91 27.77 1.05
CA LEU A 301 -3.29 27.31 1.00
C LEU A 301 -4.23 28.29 1.73
N ALA A 302 -3.81 28.81 2.88
CA ALA A 302 -4.56 29.82 3.64
C ALA A 302 -4.72 31.13 2.85
N ASP A 303 -3.67 31.57 2.15
CA ASP A 303 -3.75 32.74 1.27
C ASP A 303 -4.73 32.51 0.10
N LEU A 304 -4.65 31.35 -0.56
CA LEU A 304 -5.58 30.98 -1.63
C LEU A 304 -7.03 30.97 -1.14
N ASN A 305 -7.31 30.28 -0.03
CA ASN A 305 -8.66 30.16 0.54
C ASN A 305 -9.25 31.53 0.92
N ARG A 306 -8.42 32.44 1.44
CA ARG A 306 -8.83 33.82 1.74
C ARG A 306 -9.29 34.57 0.50
N ARG A 307 -8.55 34.45 -0.62
CA ARG A 307 -8.88 35.11 -1.90
C ARG A 307 -10.12 34.51 -2.57
N LEU A 308 -10.34 33.21 -2.41
CA LEU A 308 -11.56 32.56 -2.88
C LEU A 308 -12.80 33.06 -2.15
N ALA A 309 -12.71 33.19 -0.82
CA ALA A 309 -13.80 33.73 0.01
C ALA A 309 -14.11 35.20 -0.30
N SER A 310 -13.09 36.03 -0.58
CA SER A 310 -13.34 37.42 -0.97
C SER A 310 -13.99 37.55 -2.36
N SER A 311 -13.71 36.62 -3.28
CA SER A 311 -14.24 36.66 -4.65
C SER A 311 -15.69 36.22 -4.76
N SER A 312 -16.16 35.32 -3.89
CA SER A 312 -17.57 34.89 -3.85
C SER A 312 -18.52 35.98 -3.34
N THR A 313 -18.01 36.99 -2.64
CA THR A 313 -18.81 38.09 -2.08
C THR A 313 -19.14 39.17 -3.12
N THR A 314 -18.35 39.30 -4.18
CA THR A 314 -18.51 40.38 -5.19
C THR A 314 -19.60 40.10 -6.23
N THR A 315 -20.02 38.84 -6.43
CA THR A 315 -20.96 38.46 -7.50
C THR A 315 -22.45 38.66 -7.15
N THR A 316 -22.81 39.06 -5.92
CA THR A 316 -24.23 39.22 -5.52
C THR A 316 -24.84 40.59 -5.83
N THR A 317 -24.11 41.55 -6.43
CA THR A 317 -24.66 42.90 -6.68
C THR A 317 -24.67 43.26 -8.16
N THR A 318 -25.79 42.99 -8.85
CA THR A 318 -26.49 43.81 -9.88
C THR A 318 -27.13 42.98 -11.00
N GLN A 319 -28.44 42.75 -10.88
CA GLN A 319 -29.44 43.23 -11.85
C GLN A 319 -30.83 43.04 -11.23
N SER A 320 -31.32 44.10 -10.58
CA SER A 320 -32.77 44.26 -10.36
C SER A 320 -33.38 44.69 -11.70
N PRO A 321 -34.44 44.04 -12.19
CA PRO A 321 -35.21 44.59 -13.30
C PRO A 321 -35.95 45.83 -12.77
N ASN A 322 -35.68 46.99 -13.36
CA ASN A 322 -36.50 48.17 -13.15
C ASN A 322 -37.82 47.99 -13.91
N ASN A 323 -38.91 48.23 -13.19
CA ASN A 323 -40.27 48.33 -13.68
C ASN A 323 -40.42 49.40 -14.78
N ASN A 324 -41.11 49.03 -15.87
CA ASN A 324 -42.35 49.67 -16.33
C ASN A 324 -42.99 48.83 -17.44
#